data_AF-A0A0B3AGK2-F1
#
_entry.id   AF-A0A0B3AGK2-F1
#
_cell.length_a   1.000
_cell.length_b   1.000
_cell.length_c   1.000
_cell.angle_alpha   90.00
_cell.angle_beta   90.00
_cell.angle_gamma   90.00
#
_symmetry.space_group_name_H-M   'P 1'
#
loop_
_entity.id
_entity.type
_entity.pdbx_description
1 polymer ?
#
loop_
_entity_poly.entity_id
_entity_poly.type
_entity_poly.pdbx_seq_one_letter_code
_entity_poly.pdbx_strand_id
1 'polypeptide(L)'
;MLYNIMQMDVPLHDLVVFRPLRQKATAVIEGMDESYDLNALPPVLQDLMRAGIQNVVVDLSKFSSDKKRPALPVIYCMAGMLSLNVGYSGIAAKEIEAYDAGINGLWLQHSSQTIDDAVRRFR
;
A
#
# COMPACT_ATOMS: atom_id res chain seq x y z
N MET A 1 13.45 -8.83 -9.93
CA MET A 1 13.51 -9.71 -8.75
C MET A 1 12.39 -10.73 -8.84
N LEU A 2 12.63 -11.99 -8.46
CA LEU A 2 11.60 -13.02 -8.41
C LEU A 2 10.88 -12.95 -7.06
N TYR A 3 9.67 -12.39 -7.02
CA TYR A 3 8.81 -12.48 -5.86
C TYR A 3 8.19 -13.89 -5.84
N ASN A 4 8.20 -14.57 -4.68
CA ASN A 4 7.30 -15.71 -4.50
C ASN A 4 5.88 -15.14 -4.39
N ILE A 5 5.12 -15.23 -5.48
CA ILE A 5 3.70 -14.92 -5.48
C ILE A 5 3.01 -16.04 -4.71
N MET A 6 2.88 -15.86 -3.39
CA MET A 6 1.92 -16.64 -2.63
C MET A 6 0.58 -15.94 -2.82
N GLN A 7 -0.16 -16.38 -3.85
CA GLN A 7 -1.54 -15.97 -4.05
C GLN A 7 -2.31 -16.42 -2.81
N MET A 8 -2.82 -15.47 -2.03
CA MET A 8 -3.66 -15.82 -0.89
C MET A 8 -5.01 -16.29 -1.44
N ASP A 9 -5.50 -17.45 -0.99
CA ASP A 9 -6.82 -18.01 -1.34
C ASP A 9 -7.96 -17.20 -0.70
N VAL A 10 -7.97 -15.88 -0.90
CA VAL A 10 -9.09 -14.99 -0.57
C VAL A 10 -9.70 -14.56 -1.91
N PRO A 11 -10.79 -15.18 -2.38
CA PRO A 11 -11.29 -15.03 -3.75
C PRO A 11 -12.11 -13.75 -3.96
N LEU A 12 -11.74 -12.64 -3.33
CA LEU A 12 -12.57 -11.43 -3.33
C LEU A 12 -11.65 -10.23 -3.55
N HIS A 13 -12.08 -9.29 -4.39
CA HIS A 13 -11.56 -7.92 -4.60
C HIS A 13 -10.77 -7.63 -5.89
N ASP A 14 -10.54 -8.59 -6.80
CA ASP A 14 -9.83 -8.38 -8.09
C ASP A 14 -8.41 -7.77 -7.97
N LEU A 15 -7.84 -7.79 -6.76
CA LEU A 15 -6.51 -7.24 -6.48
C LEU A 15 -5.45 -8.33 -6.42
N VAL A 16 -4.25 -8.00 -6.90
CA VAL A 16 -3.08 -8.87 -6.75
C VAL A 16 -2.48 -8.62 -5.38
N VAL A 17 -2.60 -9.59 -4.48
CA VAL A 17 -2.01 -9.51 -3.14
C VAL A 17 -0.97 -10.61 -2.96
N PHE A 18 0.23 -10.23 -2.55
CA PHE A 18 1.31 -11.20 -2.31
C PHE A 18 2.15 -10.83 -1.08
N ARG A 19 2.95 -11.78 -0.61
CA ARG A 19 3.87 -11.61 0.52
C ARG A 19 5.32 -11.56 0.02
N PRO A 20 6.10 -10.51 0.33
CA PRO A 20 7.51 -10.47 -0.03
C PRO A 20 8.30 -11.60 0.63
N LEU A 21 9.32 -12.09 -0.08
CA LEU A 21 10.20 -13.14 0.43
C LEU A 21 10.79 -12.76 1.79
N ARG A 22 10.69 -13.68 2.76
CA ARG A 22 11.21 -13.53 4.13
C ARG A 22 10.55 -12.43 4.98
N GLN A 23 9.48 -11.79 4.50
CA GLN A 23 8.70 -10.83 5.29
C GLN A 23 7.30 -11.37 5.58
N LYS A 24 7.20 -12.31 6.53
CA LYS A 24 5.94 -13.02 6.83
C LYS A 24 4.81 -12.11 7.32
N ALA A 25 5.14 -10.97 7.91
CA ALA A 25 4.19 -9.99 8.45
C ALA A 25 3.83 -8.88 7.45
N THR A 26 4.38 -8.91 6.23
CA THR A 26 4.17 -7.88 5.21
C THR A 26 3.38 -8.44 4.02
N ALA A 27 2.38 -7.71 3.57
CA ALA A 27 1.70 -7.94 2.30
C ALA A 27 1.87 -6.74 1.37
N VAL A 28 1.84 -6.99 0.07
CA VAL A 28 1.83 -5.98 -0.98
C VAL A 28 0.52 -6.12 -1.75
N ILE A 29 -0.16 -5.00 -1.96
CA ILE A 29 -1.37 -4.87 -2.78
C ILE A 29 -0.98 -4.15 -4.06
N GLU A 30 -1.04 -4.88 -5.17
CA GLU A 30 -0.79 -4.40 -6.52
C GLU A 30 -2.07 -4.39 -7.36
N GLY A 31 -2.02 -3.68 -8.48
CA GLY A 31 -3.05 -3.75 -9.51
C GLY A 31 -4.15 -2.70 -9.40
N MET A 32 -4.21 -1.93 -8.31
CA MET A 32 -5.11 -0.79 -8.19
C MET A 32 -4.72 0.33 -9.16
N ASP A 33 -5.72 0.87 -9.85
CA ASP A 33 -5.62 2.10 -10.64
C ASP A 33 -6.76 3.07 -10.25
N GLU A 34 -6.91 4.16 -10.99
CA GLU A 34 -7.91 5.19 -10.72
C GLU A 34 -9.37 4.73 -10.89
N SER A 35 -9.62 3.55 -11.48
CA SER A 35 -10.96 2.96 -11.57
C SER A 35 -11.36 2.17 -10.33
N TYR A 36 -10.40 1.87 -9.45
CA TYR A 36 -10.65 1.08 -8.24
C TYR A 36 -11.38 1.91 -7.17
N ASP A 37 -12.52 1.40 -6.68
CA ASP A 37 -13.23 2.00 -5.56
C ASP A 37 -12.48 1.76 -4.24
N LEU A 38 -11.84 2.80 -3.70
CA LEU A 38 -11.12 2.72 -2.43
C LEU A 38 -12.01 2.30 -1.25
N ASN A 39 -13.34 2.43 -1.33
CA ASN A 39 -14.25 1.92 -0.30
C ASN A 39 -14.33 0.39 -0.27
N ALA A 40 -13.81 -0.30 -1.30
CA ALA A 40 -13.66 -1.75 -1.32
C ALA A 40 -12.35 -2.23 -0.66
N LEU A 41 -11.46 -1.32 -0.22
CA LEU A 41 -10.20 -1.66 0.43
C LEU A 41 -10.33 -2.17 1.87
N PRO A 42 -11.24 -1.67 2.74
CA PRO A 42 -11.34 -2.12 4.13
C PRO A 42 -11.54 -3.64 4.29
N PRO A 43 -12.42 -4.32 3.53
CA PRO A 43 -12.53 -5.78 3.58
C PRO A 43 -11.21 -6.50 3.26
N VAL A 44 -10.47 -6.05 2.24
CA VAL A 44 -9.14 -6.59 1.89
C VAL A 44 -8.19 -6.49 3.08
N LEU A 45 -8.13 -5.31 3.71
CA LEU A 45 -7.25 -5.05 4.85
C LEU A 45 -7.65 -5.88 6.08
N GLN A 46 -8.95 -6.09 6.31
CA GLN A 46 -9.44 -6.94 7.39
C GLN A 46 -9.00 -8.40 7.22
N ASP A 47 -9.08 -8.91 6.00
CA ASP A 47 -8.64 -10.29 5.71
C ASP A 47 -7.13 -10.45 5.83
N LEU A 48 -6.34 -9.43 5.46
CA LEU A 48 -4.90 -9.42 5.71
C LEU A 48 -4.57 -9.42 7.20
N MET A 49 -5.25 -8.58 7.99
CA MET A 49 -5.12 -8.56 9.44
C MET A 49 -5.43 -9.94 10.05
N ARG A 50 -6.55 -10.57 9.64
CA ARG A 50 -6.92 -11.93 10.07
C ARG A 50 -5.88 -12.99 9.68
N ALA A 51 -5.20 -12.79 8.56
CA ALA A 51 -4.12 -13.65 8.10
C ALA A 51 -2.75 -13.38 8.78
N GLY A 52 -2.73 -12.55 9.83
CA GLY A 52 -1.54 -12.23 10.62
C GLY A 52 -0.59 -11.22 9.98
N ILE A 53 -1.05 -10.48 8.96
CA ILE A 53 -0.28 -9.38 8.37
C ILE A 53 -0.37 -8.17 9.29
N GLN A 54 0.76 -7.49 9.47
CA GLN A 54 0.89 -6.26 10.26
C GLN A 54 1.30 -5.06 9.41
N ASN A 55 1.96 -5.31 8.27
CA ASN A 55 2.45 -4.27 7.37
C ASN A 55 1.83 -4.46 5.98
N VAL A 56 1.32 -3.40 5.39
CA VAL A 56 0.73 -3.41 4.05
C VAL A 56 1.45 -2.37 3.19
N VAL A 57 1.98 -2.80 2.05
CA VAL A 57 2.47 -1.92 1.01
C VAL A 57 1.40 -1.81 -0.06
N VAL A 58 1.00 -0.59 -0.40
CA VAL A 58 0.07 -0.32 -1.50
C VAL A 58 0.85 0.25 -2.69
N ASP A 59 0.77 -0.42 -3.83
CA ASP A 59 1.33 0.09 -5.08
C ASP A 59 0.36 1.05 -5.77
N LEU A 60 0.83 2.28 -5.98
CA LEU A 60 0.11 3.34 -6.68
C LEU A 60 0.76 3.69 -8.02
N SER A 61 1.64 2.81 -8.54
CA SER A 61 2.35 3.05 -9.81
C SER A 61 1.41 3.30 -11.00
N LYS A 62 0.19 2.74 -10.96
CA LYS A 62 -0.84 2.93 -11.98
C LYS A 62 -1.75 4.15 -11.75
N PHE A 63 -1.65 4.83 -10.62
CA PHE A 63 -2.38 6.07 -10.37
C PHE A 63 -1.72 7.23 -11.11
N SER A 64 -2.54 8.13 -11.64
CA SER A 64 -2.10 9.45 -12.09
C SER A 64 -1.64 10.31 -10.90
N SER A 65 -0.69 11.22 -11.13
CA SER A 65 -0.03 12.00 -10.07
C SER A 65 -1.00 12.83 -9.22
N ASP A 66 -2.02 13.38 -9.86
CA ASP A 66 -3.09 14.16 -9.22
C ASP A 66 -4.04 13.30 -8.38
N LYS A 67 -4.14 12.00 -8.68
CA LYS A 67 -4.97 11.03 -7.94
C LYS A 67 -4.25 10.33 -6.80
N LYS A 68 -2.91 10.21 -6.86
CA LYS A 68 -2.12 9.66 -5.74
C LYS A 68 -2.33 10.47 -4.47
N ARG A 69 -2.16 11.80 -4.55
CA ARG A 69 -2.21 12.71 -3.39
C ARG A 69 -3.48 12.55 -2.53
N PRO A 70 -4.71 12.57 -3.08
CA PRO A 70 -5.92 12.36 -2.27
C PRO A 70 -6.10 10.91 -1.81
N ALA A 71 -5.53 9.91 -2.50
CA ALA A 71 -5.65 8.50 -2.10
C ALA A 71 -4.80 8.16 -0.86
N LEU A 72 -3.61 8.77 -0.71
CA LEU A 72 -2.70 8.48 0.41
C LEU A 72 -3.36 8.60 1.80
N PRO A 73 -3.94 9.77 2.20
CA PRO A 73 -4.53 9.91 3.53
C PRO A 73 -5.74 8.98 3.74
N VAL A 74 -6.51 8.70 2.69
CA VAL A 74 -7.66 7.79 2.75
C VAL A 74 -7.19 6.37 3.07
N ILE A 75 -6.20 5.87 2.34
CA ILE A 75 -5.58 4.55 2.57
C ILE A 75 -4.91 4.51 3.96
N TYR A 76 -4.24 5.59 4.36
CA TYR A 76 -3.61 5.70 5.68
C TYR A 76 -4.61 5.51 6.81
N CYS A 77 -5.73 6.25 6.75
CA CYS A 77 -6.79 6.17 7.74
C CYS A 77 -7.41 4.76 7.80
N MET A 78 -7.70 4.14 6.64
CA MET A 78 -8.28 2.79 6.60
C MET A 78 -7.37 1.73 7.22
N ALA A 79 -6.06 1.76 6.90
CA ALA A 79 -5.08 0.86 7.49
C ALA A 79 -4.91 1.11 9.00
N GLY A 80 -4.84 2.38 9.41
CA GLY A 80 -4.71 2.78 10.81
C GLY A 80 -5.90 2.35 11.68
N MET A 81 -7.12 2.42 11.16
CA MET A 81 -8.33 1.91 11.85
C MET A 81 -8.26 0.40 12.15
N LEU A 82 -7.46 -0.35 11.39
CA LEU A 82 -7.24 -1.78 11.55
C LEU A 82 -5.90 -2.09 12.25
N SER A 83 -5.23 -1.08 12.80
CA SER A 83 -3.90 -1.20 13.44
C SER A 83 -2.84 -1.82 12.52
N LEU A 84 -2.96 -1.60 11.20
CA LEU A 84 -1.98 -2.01 10.21
C LEU A 84 -1.00 -0.85 9.93
N ASN A 85 0.27 -1.18 9.80
CA ASN A 85 1.27 -0.25 9.28
C ASN A 85 1.13 -0.17 7.77
N VAL A 86 1.15 1.04 7.20
CA VAL A 86 1.02 1.24 5.75
C VAL A 86 2.30 1.82 5.15
N GLY A 87 2.63 1.35 3.95
CA GLY A 87 3.68 1.86 3.08
C GLY A 87 3.13 2.07 1.67
N TYR A 88 3.69 3.01 0.93
CA TYR A 88 3.29 3.25 -0.46
C TYR A 88 4.47 3.06 -1.41
N SER A 89 4.18 2.57 -2.61
CA SER A 89 5.15 2.49 -3.71
C SER A 89 4.58 3.15 -4.98
N GLY A 90 5.44 3.37 -5.98
CA GLY A 90 5.04 4.00 -7.24
C GLY A 90 4.89 5.53 -7.16
N ILE A 91 5.48 6.18 -6.16
CA ILE A 91 5.44 7.65 -5.98
C ILE A 91 6.82 8.21 -6.33
N ALA A 92 6.90 9.01 -7.40
CA ALA A 92 8.17 9.57 -7.87
C ALA A 92 8.73 10.57 -6.86
N ALA A 93 10.07 10.69 -6.79
CA ALA A 93 10.74 11.61 -5.85
C ALA A 93 10.23 13.04 -5.96
N LYS A 94 10.05 13.54 -7.19
CA LYS A 94 9.47 14.87 -7.46
C LYS A 94 8.04 15.05 -6.93
N GLU A 95 7.26 13.97 -6.86
CA GLU A 95 5.90 14.02 -6.29
C GLU A 95 5.98 14.15 -4.78
N ILE A 96 6.88 13.40 -4.12
CA ILE A 96 7.14 13.49 -2.68
C ILE A 96 7.60 14.89 -2.29
N GLU A 97 8.53 15.47 -3.06
CA GLU A 97 9.05 16.83 -2.83
C GLU A 97 7.99 17.92 -3.08
N ALA A 98 7.12 17.73 -4.07
CA ALA A 98 6.06 18.69 -4.41
C ALA A 98 4.88 18.65 -3.42
N TYR A 99 4.71 17.56 -2.69
CA TYR A 99 3.70 17.48 -1.63
C TYR A 99 4.21 18.19 -0.38
N ASP A 100 3.86 19.48 -0.27
CA ASP A 100 4.26 20.38 0.82
C ASP A 100 4.11 19.76 2.22
N ALA A 101 5.19 19.78 3.01
CA ALA A 101 5.37 19.11 4.29
C ALA A 101 4.69 19.83 5.46
N GLY A 102 3.46 20.32 5.25
CA GLY A 102 2.61 20.84 6.34
C GLY A 102 2.21 19.75 7.34
N ILE A 103 1.31 20.09 8.27
CA ILE A 103 0.78 19.20 9.35
C ILE A 103 0.23 17.85 8.82
N ASN A 104 -0.02 17.78 7.52
CA ASN A 104 -0.54 16.65 6.76
C ASN A 104 0.55 15.80 6.05
N GLY A 105 1.84 15.94 6.40
CA GLY A 105 2.94 15.21 5.77
C GLY A 105 3.17 13.77 6.28
N LEU A 106 2.44 13.32 7.31
CA LEU A 106 2.71 12.03 7.97
C LEU A 106 2.64 10.85 6.98
N TRP A 107 1.60 10.77 6.15
CA TRP A 107 1.46 9.70 5.17
C TRP A 107 2.56 9.73 4.08
N LEU A 108 3.11 10.90 3.75
CA LEU A 108 4.19 11.01 2.76
C LEU A 108 5.50 10.35 3.22
N GLN A 109 5.72 10.27 4.54
CA GLN A 109 6.89 9.60 5.10
C GLN A 109 6.88 8.09 4.82
N HIS A 110 5.71 7.54 4.49
CA HIS A 110 5.52 6.14 4.13
C HIS A 110 5.69 5.89 2.61
N SER A 111 5.91 6.94 1.81
CA SER A 111 6.02 6.87 0.35
C SER A 111 7.42 6.49 -0.15
N SER A 112 7.47 5.55 -1.09
CA SER A 112 8.68 5.10 -1.79
C SER A 112 8.47 5.05 -3.30
N GLN A 113 9.57 5.05 -4.05
CA GLN A 113 9.52 4.95 -5.51
C GLN A 113 9.20 3.52 -5.97
N THR A 114 9.77 2.52 -5.30
CA THR A 114 9.61 1.09 -5.66
C THR A 114 8.96 0.29 -4.53
N ILE A 115 8.39 -0.86 -4.89
CA ILE A 115 7.85 -1.84 -3.94
C ILE A 115 8.96 -2.32 -3.00
N ASP A 116 10.14 -2.66 -3.54
CA ASP A 116 11.27 -3.14 -2.74
C ASP A 116 11.70 -2.13 -1.67
N ASP A 117 11.71 -0.84 -2.00
CA ASP A 117 12.05 0.22 -1.05
C ASP A 117 10.97 0.37 0.05
N ALA A 118 9.69 0.31 -0.33
CA ALA A 118 8.58 0.36 0.62
C ALA A 118 8.61 -0.84 1.59
N VAL A 119 8.83 -2.04 1.05
CA VAL A 119 8.96 -3.30 1.78
C VAL A 119 10.15 -3.28 2.75
N ARG A 120 11.28 -2.66 2.38
CA ARG A 120 12.47 -2.55 3.24
C ARG A 120 12.26 -1.69 4.48
N ARG A 121 11.30 -0.77 4.49
CA ARG A 121 11.01 0.10 5.64
C ARG A 121 10.37 -0.63 6.82
N PHE A 122 9.80 -1.81 6.61
CA PHE A 122 9.19 -2.64 7.64
C PHE A 122 10.10 -3.74 8.19
N ARG A 123 11.41 -3.62 7.98
CA ARG A 123 12.40 -4.58 8.46
C ARG A 123 12.75 -4.37 9.93
#